data_AF-A0A958BB66-F1
#
_entry.id   AF-A0A958BB66-F1
#
_cell.length_a   1.000
_cell.length_b   1.000
_cell.length_c   1.000
_cell.angle_alpha   90.00
_cell.angle_beta   90.00
_cell.angle_gamma   90.00
#
_symmetry.space_group_name_H-M   'P 1'
#
loop_
_entity.id
_entity.type
_entity.pdbx_description
1 polymer ?
#
loop_
_entity_poly.entity_id
_entity_poly.type
_entity_poly.pdbx_seq_one_letter_code
_entity_poly.pdbx_strand_id
1 'polypeptide(L)'
;PLWLAVEEFFDRTEQDPLKVSQLYDELSDPPFGIKAGLLPVLFLAAYLIYKDEIAIYEDGYYSPFMTQELLEKILKSPSTFSIQRFRTDNLKDQLFKKYAQAITFDNPTEVNMMSVLKPLSRFMVNLPDYTKRTKKVSEKVQKIREHFFSAKSPAQLLFKDLPIACGFEPIHPQTTNEKLEAFSNELKSVFAELRIAYHKLLSEFRAMLKNAFHEDEKIPFSELRERLRGRYGPLQTYTIDTQGLKAFLGRLADPYGDDAHWLNSLATFIARKPPEKWLDEDINIVEYRLVEFSKRLRDLERLRIHYEENALASQNPKIEVVMLRTVRQGGNDYDAIIALDESKKKAINDKLAKIQDMLNELQTDDLRLAVLAKLFEDQLVEQKNKEDQPLSPAKGNK
;
A
#
# COMPACT_ATOMS: atom_id res chain seq x y z
N PRO A 1 42.52 9.44 38.77
CA PRO A 1 41.50 9.93 39.74
C PRO A 1 40.29 10.58 39.06
N LEU A 2 40.48 11.62 38.24
CA LEU A 2 39.37 12.29 37.54
C LEU A 2 38.64 11.35 36.56
N TRP A 3 39.38 10.63 35.73
CA TRP A 3 38.79 9.69 34.76
C TRP A 3 38.00 8.57 35.44
N LEU A 4 38.49 8.07 36.58
CA LEU A 4 37.79 7.06 37.38
C LEU A 4 36.43 7.57 37.87
N ALA A 5 36.33 8.84 38.30
CA ALA A 5 35.04 9.42 38.69
C ALA A 5 34.06 9.52 37.51
N VAL A 6 34.57 9.81 36.31
CA VAL A 6 33.76 9.75 35.08
C VAL A 6 33.30 8.31 34.84
N GLU A 7 34.18 7.31 34.92
CA GLU A 7 33.78 5.90 34.75
C GLU A 7 32.74 5.46 35.79
N GLU A 8 32.92 5.80 37.07
CA GLU A 8 31.96 5.50 38.14
C GLU A 8 30.60 6.19 37.94
N PHE A 9 30.57 7.41 37.39
CA PHE A 9 29.32 8.05 36.99
C PHE A 9 28.61 7.25 35.89
N PHE A 10 29.35 6.85 34.86
CA PHE A 10 28.78 6.08 33.75
C PHE A 10 28.31 4.70 34.22
N ASP A 11 28.98 4.05 35.17
CA ASP A 11 28.55 2.78 35.75
C ASP A 11 27.23 2.91 36.53
N ARG A 12 27.04 4.01 37.27
CA ARG A 12 25.75 4.27 37.93
C ARG A 12 24.61 4.45 36.94
N THR A 13 24.92 4.97 35.74
CA THR A 13 23.91 5.12 34.69
C THR A 13 23.43 3.78 34.13
N GLU A 14 24.02 2.64 34.49
CA GLU A 14 23.52 1.33 34.04
C GLU A 14 22.16 0.98 34.63
N GLN A 15 21.88 1.44 35.86
CA GLN A 15 20.60 1.20 36.52
C GLN A 15 19.51 2.11 35.96
N ASP A 16 19.78 3.42 35.92
CA ASP A 16 18.84 4.45 35.46
C ASP A 16 19.57 5.58 34.72
N PRO A 17 18.92 6.23 33.71
CA PRO A 17 19.51 7.38 33.05
C PRO A 17 19.81 8.54 34.01
N LEU A 18 21.05 9.04 34.00
CA LEU A 18 21.47 10.22 34.79
C LEU A 18 21.72 11.43 33.90
N LYS A 19 21.47 12.64 34.41
CA LYS A 19 21.61 13.88 33.64
C LYS A 19 23.07 14.24 33.40
N VAL A 20 23.37 14.83 32.24
CA VAL A 20 24.73 15.33 31.94
C VAL A 20 25.12 16.44 32.92
N SER A 21 24.17 17.25 33.39
CA SER A 21 24.44 18.25 34.42
C SER A 21 24.93 17.63 35.73
N GLN A 22 24.47 16.43 36.11
CA GLN A 22 24.93 15.77 37.35
C GLN A 22 26.41 15.38 37.26
N LEU A 23 26.85 14.91 36.09
CA LEU A 23 28.27 14.68 35.85
C LEU A 23 29.08 15.98 35.97
N TYR A 24 28.53 17.10 35.46
CA TYR A 24 29.20 18.39 35.51
C TYR A 24 29.34 18.89 36.94
N ASP A 25 28.27 18.78 37.73
CA ASP A 25 28.24 19.17 39.14
C ASP A 25 29.28 18.34 39.94
N GLU A 26 29.30 17.02 39.78
CA GLU A 26 30.25 16.14 40.47
C GLU A 26 31.73 16.41 40.13
N LEU A 27 32.03 16.78 38.87
CA LEU A 27 33.40 17.12 38.46
C LEU A 27 33.80 18.55 38.83
N SER A 28 32.84 19.46 39.01
CA SER A 28 33.09 20.82 39.46
C SER A 28 33.29 20.91 40.98
N ASP A 29 32.68 20.02 41.75
CA ASP A 29 32.82 19.99 43.20
C ASP A 29 34.18 19.43 43.67
N PRO A 30 34.59 19.69 44.93
CA PRO A 30 35.74 19.03 45.53
C PRO A 30 35.56 17.50 45.51
N PRO A 31 36.61 16.71 45.23
CA PRO A 31 38.03 17.08 45.21
C PRO A 31 38.57 17.56 43.84
N PHE A 32 37.74 17.62 42.79
CA PHE A 32 38.22 17.80 41.42
C PHE A 32 38.29 19.27 40.96
N GLY A 33 37.29 20.08 41.30
CA GLY A 33 37.33 21.52 41.04
C GLY A 33 37.43 21.91 39.56
N ILE A 34 36.89 21.11 38.63
CA ILE A 34 37.05 21.33 37.19
C ILE A 34 36.28 22.58 36.75
N LYS A 35 36.96 23.46 36.00
CA LYS A 35 36.37 24.67 35.43
C LYS A 35 35.31 24.32 34.38
N ALA A 36 34.22 25.08 34.37
CA ALA A 36 33.08 24.88 33.46
C ALA A 36 33.44 24.70 31.98
N GLY A 37 34.46 25.42 31.47
CA GLY A 37 34.89 25.31 30.07
C GLY A 37 35.51 23.96 29.68
N LEU A 38 35.98 23.16 30.65
CA LEU A 38 36.60 21.85 30.42
C LEU A 38 35.61 20.69 30.55
N LEU A 39 34.49 20.87 31.24
CA LEU A 39 33.49 19.81 31.46
C LEU A 39 32.95 19.24 30.16
N PRO A 40 32.59 20.05 29.14
CA PRO A 40 32.07 19.49 27.91
C PRO A 40 33.10 18.74 27.09
N VAL A 41 34.38 19.13 27.18
CA VAL A 41 35.49 18.42 26.53
C VAL A 41 35.67 17.04 27.16
N LEU A 42 35.61 16.94 28.49
CA LEU A 42 35.71 15.68 29.21
C LEU A 42 34.52 14.76 28.91
N PHE A 43 33.30 15.31 28.92
CA PHE A 43 32.10 14.56 28.52
C PHE A 43 32.22 14.05 27.09
N LEU A 44 32.66 14.89 26.15
CA LEU A 44 32.80 14.48 24.76
C LEU A 44 33.88 13.39 24.60
N ALA A 45 34.99 13.49 25.33
CA ALA A 45 36.02 12.46 25.34
C ALA A 45 35.48 11.11 25.87
N ALA A 46 34.76 11.13 26.99
CA ALA A 46 34.11 9.94 27.54
C ALA A 46 33.06 9.36 26.58
N TYR A 47 32.21 10.21 26.02
CA TYR A 47 31.24 9.81 25.01
C TYR A 47 31.90 9.15 23.81
N LEU A 48 33.00 9.70 23.28
CA LEU A 48 33.69 9.12 22.12
C LEU A 48 34.31 7.75 22.42
N ILE A 49 34.78 7.53 23.64
CA ILE A 49 35.37 6.26 24.08
C ILE A 49 34.31 5.18 24.25
N TYR A 50 33.17 5.51 24.87
CA TYR A 50 32.10 4.54 25.16
C TYR A 50 30.87 4.71 24.25
N LYS A 51 31.00 5.35 23.08
CA LYS A 51 29.90 5.71 22.16
C LYS A 51 29.02 4.52 21.75
N ASP A 52 29.58 3.32 21.82
CA ASP A 52 28.96 2.06 21.45
C ASP A 52 28.19 1.42 22.62
N GLU A 53 28.38 1.94 23.84
CA GLU A 53 27.75 1.50 25.09
C GLU A 53 26.77 2.53 25.67
N ILE A 54 26.71 3.76 25.14
CA ILE A 54 25.91 4.85 25.73
C ILE A 54 24.72 5.21 24.85
N ALA A 55 23.54 5.33 25.47
CA ALA A 55 22.40 6.04 24.91
C ALA A 55 22.30 7.47 25.47
N ILE A 56 21.98 8.43 24.62
CA ILE A 56 21.66 9.81 25.00
C ILE A 56 20.16 10.03 24.87
N TYR A 57 19.55 10.73 25.82
CA TYR A 57 18.15 11.12 25.81
C TYR A 57 18.01 12.64 25.91
N GLU A 58 17.10 13.23 25.13
CA GLU A 58 16.66 14.64 25.21
C GLU A 58 15.23 14.66 25.77
N ASP A 59 15.02 15.27 26.94
CA ASP A 59 13.71 15.29 27.63
C ASP A 59 13.08 13.87 27.79
N GLY A 60 13.93 12.87 28.01
CA GLY A 60 13.54 11.46 28.14
C GLY A 60 13.29 10.74 26.81
N TYR A 61 13.39 11.41 25.66
CA TYR A 61 13.32 10.80 24.34
C TYR A 61 14.70 10.40 23.86
N TYR A 62 14.82 9.16 23.38
CA TYR A 62 16.10 8.65 22.89
C TYR A 62 16.57 9.35 21.60
N SER A 63 17.85 9.74 21.59
CA SER A 63 18.53 10.36 20.47
C SER A 63 19.53 9.38 19.83
N PRO A 64 19.24 8.83 18.63
CA PRO A 64 20.02 7.73 18.02
C PRO A 64 21.39 8.13 17.45
N PHE A 65 21.63 9.42 17.23
CA PHE A 65 22.87 9.94 16.65
C PHE A 65 23.33 11.19 17.38
N MET A 66 24.61 11.25 17.74
CA MET A 66 25.27 12.49 18.15
C MET A 66 25.55 13.34 16.91
N THR A 67 24.57 14.14 16.50
CA THR A 67 24.75 15.16 15.45
C THR A 67 25.43 16.40 16.04
N GLN A 68 25.95 17.27 15.17
CA GLN A 68 26.50 18.55 15.60
C GLN A 68 25.45 19.38 16.35
N GLU A 69 24.21 19.41 15.84
CA GLU A 69 23.11 20.15 16.48
C GLU A 69 22.79 19.61 17.88
N LEU A 70 22.80 18.28 18.05
CA LEU A 70 22.57 17.65 19.35
C LEU A 70 23.70 18.01 20.33
N LEU A 71 24.95 17.99 19.87
CA LEU A 71 26.10 18.38 20.68
C LEU A 71 25.97 19.84 21.13
N GLU A 72 25.67 20.77 20.23
CA GLU A 72 25.47 22.19 20.55
C GLU A 72 24.36 22.39 21.59
N LYS A 73 23.27 21.60 21.52
CA LYS A 73 22.22 21.63 22.54
C LYS A 73 22.70 21.11 23.90
N ILE A 74 23.45 20.00 23.94
CA ILE A 74 24.02 19.47 25.19
C ILE A 74 24.93 20.51 25.84
N LEU A 75 25.79 21.17 25.05
CA LEU A 75 26.68 22.24 25.52
C LEU A 75 25.89 23.40 26.16
N LYS A 76 24.75 23.76 25.56
CA LYS A 76 23.92 24.89 26.00
C LYS A 76 23.04 24.54 27.21
N SER A 77 22.51 23.32 27.26
CA SER A 77 21.49 22.90 28.24
C SER A 77 21.73 21.48 28.75
N PRO A 78 22.82 21.17 29.47
CA PRO A 78 23.16 19.80 29.88
C PRO A 78 22.13 19.15 30.82
N SER A 79 21.24 19.93 31.44
CA SER A 79 20.20 19.45 32.35
C SER A 79 18.98 18.83 31.64
N THR A 80 18.81 19.08 30.34
CA THR A 80 17.75 18.47 29.51
C THR A 80 18.18 17.12 28.93
N PHE A 81 19.46 16.77 29.06
CA PHE A 81 20.02 15.55 28.52
C PHE A 81 20.39 14.56 29.61
N SER A 82 20.08 13.29 29.38
CA SER A 82 20.56 12.19 30.21
C SER A 82 21.31 11.15 29.39
N ILE A 83 22.18 10.42 30.07
CA ILE A 83 22.93 9.31 29.52
C ILE A 83 22.64 8.03 30.29
N GLN A 84 22.67 6.91 29.56
CA GLN A 84 22.54 5.58 30.13
C GLN A 84 23.56 4.66 29.48
N ARG A 85 24.40 4.02 30.30
CA ARG A 85 25.37 3.02 29.85
C ARG A 85 24.74 1.64 29.80
N PHE A 86 25.10 0.87 28.80
CA PHE A 86 24.69 -0.52 28.62
C PHE A 86 25.94 -1.38 28.44
N ARG A 87 26.45 -1.98 29.53
CA ARG A 87 27.48 -3.00 29.42
C ARG A 87 26.93 -4.27 28.78
N THR A 88 27.70 -4.80 27.85
CA THR A 88 27.40 -6.06 27.17
C THR A 88 27.80 -7.22 28.09
N ASP A 89 26.83 -8.04 28.45
CA ASP A 89 27.03 -9.36 29.04
C ASP A 89 26.79 -10.43 27.96
N ASN A 90 27.24 -11.66 28.19
CA ASN A 90 27.17 -12.74 27.19
C ASN A 90 25.73 -13.02 26.70
N LEU A 91 24.72 -12.73 27.53
CA LEU A 91 23.31 -12.86 27.14
C LEU A 91 22.87 -11.72 26.21
N LYS A 92 23.24 -10.47 26.51
CA LYS A 92 22.99 -9.32 25.63
C LYS A 92 23.68 -9.48 24.29
N ASP A 93 24.92 -9.98 24.27
CA ASP A 93 25.64 -10.30 23.03
C ASP A 93 24.87 -11.29 22.16
N GLN A 94 24.37 -12.37 22.77
CA GLN A 94 23.56 -13.36 22.07
C GLN A 94 22.26 -12.74 21.56
N LEU A 95 21.55 -11.98 22.39
CA LEU A 95 20.32 -11.30 21.99
C LEU A 95 20.56 -10.36 20.80
N PHE A 96 21.61 -9.53 20.87
CA PHE A 96 21.93 -8.59 19.80
C PHE A 96 22.34 -9.32 18.52
N LYS A 97 23.10 -10.42 18.61
CA LYS A 97 23.37 -11.31 17.46
C LYS A 97 22.07 -11.81 16.83
N LYS A 98 21.10 -12.27 17.64
CA LYS A 98 19.80 -12.74 17.15
C LYS A 98 19.00 -11.64 16.45
N TYR A 99 18.96 -10.44 17.03
CA TYR A 99 18.33 -9.30 16.39
C TYR A 99 18.98 -8.96 15.05
N ALA A 100 20.31 -8.84 15.01
CA ALA A 100 21.03 -8.53 13.78
C ALA A 100 20.76 -9.57 12.70
N GLN A 101 20.84 -10.86 13.03
CA GLN A 101 20.49 -11.96 12.12
C GLN A 101 19.05 -11.86 11.57
N ALA A 102 18.08 -11.43 12.40
CA ALA A 102 16.70 -11.29 11.96
C ALA A 102 16.47 -10.10 11.02
N ILE A 103 17.22 -9.02 11.22
CA ILE A 103 17.05 -7.75 10.48
C ILE A 103 17.92 -7.71 9.21
N THR A 104 19.19 -8.10 9.29
CA THR A 104 20.14 -7.97 8.17
C THR A 104 20.42 -9.29 7.47
N PHE A 105 20.07 -10.43 8.09
CA PHE A 105 20.49 -11.78 7.65
C PHE A 105 22.01 -12.03 7.74
N ASP A 106 22.75 -11.12 8.38
CA ASP A 106 24.19 -11.26 8.59
C ASP A 106 24.52 -11.80 9.98
N ASN A 107 25.75 -12.32 10.13
CA ASN A 107 26.35 -12.74 11.39
C ASN A 107 27.45 -11.75 11.81
N PRO A 108 27.12 -10.63 12.47
CA PRO A 108 28.14 -9.70 12.93
C PRO A 108 29.06 -10.33 13.98
N THR A 109 30.36 -10.05 13.87
CA THR A 109 31.41 -10.51 14.79
C THR A 109 31.37 -9.78 16.13
N GLU A 110 31.08 -8.48 16.12
CA GLU A 110 30.84 -7.64 17.30
C GLU A 110 29.44 -7.06 17.24
N VAL A 111 28.69 -7.16 18.35
CA VAL A 111 27.30 -6.70 18.38
C VAL A 111 27.05 -5.92 19.66
N ASN A 112 26.71 -4.66 19.51
CA ASN A 112 26.29 -3.79 20.59
C ASN A 112 24.85 -3.35 20.32
N MET A 113 24.24 -2.63 21.28
CA MET A 113 22.86 -2.18 21.12
C MET A 113 22.70 -1.31 19.86
N MET A 114 23.66 -0.44 19.56
CA MET A 114 23.61 0.46 18.42
C MET A 114 23.68 -0.26 17.08
N SER A 115 24.42 -1.38 17.01
CA SER A 115 24.53 -2.19 15.80
C SER A 115 23.24 -2.97 15.49
N VAL A 116 22.32 -3.09 16.46
CA VAL A 116 20.95 -3.60 16.25
C VAL A 116 19.97 -2.47 15.94
N LEU A 117 19.99 -1.42 16.75
CA LEU A 117 19.00 -0.34 16.66
C LEU A 117 19.07 0.43 15.34
N LYS A 118 20.28 0.68 14.82
CA LYS A 118 20.46 1.43 13.56
C LYS A 118 19.86 0.66 12.38
N PRO A 119 20.23 -0.62 12.11
CA PRO A 119 19.57 -1.42 11.08
C PRO A 119 18.07 -1.59 11.31
N LEU A 120 17.64 -1.84 12.54
CA LEU A 120 16.21 -1.97 12.88
C LEU A 120 15.44 -0.72 12.48
N SER A 121 15.93 0.44 12.91
CA SER A 121 15.29 1.72 12.64
C SER A 121 15.25 2.02 11.16
N ARG A 122 16.36 1.79 10.45
CA ARG A 122 16.43 1.95 9.00
C ARG A 122 15.44 1.04 8.29
N PHE A 123 15.34 -0.23 8.71
CA PHE A 123 14.38 -1.18 8.15
C PHE A 123 12.95 -0.68 8.33
N MET A 124 12.56 -0.34 9.57
CA MET A 124 11.18 0.04 9.90
C MET A 124 10.76 1.37 9.26
N VAL A 125 11.66 2.37 9.23
CA VAL A 125 11.39 3.68 8.62
C VAL A 125 11.27 3.60 7.10
N ASN A 126 12.03 2.71 6.45
CA ASN A 126 12.01 2.54 4.99
C ASN A 126 10.90 1.62 4.49
N LEU A 127 10.08 1.03 5.37
CA LEU A 127 8.89 0.30 4.94
C LEU A 127 7.93 1.23 4.16
N PRO A 128 7.26 0.73 3.10
CA PRO A 128 6.15 1.47 2.48
C PRO A 128 5.09 1.86 3.51
N ASP A 129 4.44 3.00 3.32
CA ASP A 129 3.41 3.49 4.24
C ASP A 129 2.24 2.49 4.38
N TYR A 130 1.92 1.76 3.31
CA TYR A 130 1.02 0.62 3.33
C TYR A 130 1.48 -0.44 4.33
N THR A 131 2.73 -0.90 4.23
CA THR A 131 3.29 -1.92 5.12
C THR A 131 3.35 -1.45 6.57
N LYS A 132 3.48 -0.14 6.82
CA LYS A 132 3.44 0.44 8.18
C LYS A 132 2.04 0.42 8.81
N ARG A 133 0.97 0.36 8.01
CA ARG A 133 -0.41 0.61 8.47
C ARG A 133 -1.39 -0.54 8.25
N THR A 134 -1.16 -1.39 7.24
CA THR A 134 -2.07 -2.48 6.88
C THR A 134 -2.34 -3.42 8.05
N LYS A 135 -3.57 -3.90 8.16
CA LYS A 135 -4.00 -4.96 9.08
C LYS A 135 -4.04 -6.34 8.40
N LYS A 136 -3.73 -6.43 7.09
CA LYS A 136 -3.59 -7.70 6.34
C LYS A 136 -2.26 -8.43 6.61
N VAL A 137 -1.78 -8.35 7.84
CA VAL A 137 -0.57 -9.01 8.36
C VAL A 137 -0.89 -9.60 9.73
N SER A 138 -0.10 -10.57 10.19
CA SER A 138 -0.33 -11.24 11.47
C SER A 138 -0.39 -10.26 12.65
N GLU A 139 -1.16 -10.59 13.68
CA GLU A 139 -1.29 -9.75 14.88
C GLU A 139 0.07 -9.43 15.53
N LYS A 140 1.01 -10.37 15.48
CA LYS A 140 2.38 -10.19 15.97
C LYS A 140 3.10 -9.08 15.20
N VAL A 141 3.01 -9.08 13.87
CA VAL A 141 3.56 -7.99 13.03
C VAL A 141 2.90 -6.65 13.36
N GLN A 142 1.59 -6.63 13.59
CA GLN A 142 0.88 -5.40 13.95
C GLN A 142 1.41 -4.83 15.27
N LYS A 143 1.53 -5.67 16.31
CA LYS A 143 2.09 -5.30 17.62
C LYS A 143 3.55 -4.85 17.53
N ILE A 144 4.38 -5.55 16.76
CA ILE A 144 5.80 -5.20 16.57
C ILE A 144 5.94 -3.80 15.97
N ARG A 145 5.14 -3.45 14.95
CA ARG A 145 5.12 -2.09 14.39
C ARG A 145 4.67 -1.07 15.42
N GLU A 146 3.59 -1.35 16.14
CA GLU A 146 3.04 -0.46 17.17
C GLU A 146 4.07 -0.16 18.27
N HIS A 147 4.67 -1.19 18.84
CA HIS A 147 5.71 -1.05 19.86
C HIS A 147 6.94 -0.32 19.32
N PHE A 148 7.38 -0.63 18.09
CA PHE A 148 8.51 0.07 17.47
C PHE A 148 8.25 1.57 17.31
N PHE A 149 7.09 1.97 16.75
CA PHE A 149 6.78 3.38 16.49
C PHE A 149 6.36 4.17 17.74
N SER A 150 5.97 3.50 18.83
CA SER A 150 5.63 4.13 20.10
C SER A 150 6.75 4.08 21.15
N ALA A 151 7.85 3.37 20.88
CA ALA A 151 8.95 3.19 21.80
C ALA A 151 9.62 4.51 22.20
N LYS A 152 9.77 4.71 23.51
CA LYS A 152 10.51 5.84 24.09
C LYS A 152 11.93 5.48 24.53
N SER A 153 12.17 4.21 24.83
CA SER A 153 13.46 3.68 25.26
C SER A 153 13.86 2.48 24.39
N PRO A 154 15.08 2.46 23.82
CA PRO A 154 15.55 1.35 23.02
C PRO A 154 15.77 0.07 23.83
N ALA A 155 16.21 0.20 25.08
CA ALA A 155 16.33 -0.95 25.97
C ALA A 155 14.95 -1.55 26.25
N GLN A 156 13.97 -0.71 26.59
CA GLN A 156 12.59 -1.15 26.78
C GLN A 156 12.04 -1.84 25.52
N LEU A 157 12.32 -1.29 24.33
CA LEU A 157 11.94 -1.89 23.06
C LEU A 157 12.55 -3.28 22.85
N LEU A 158 13.88 -3.41 22.94
CA LEU A 158 14.60 -4.64 22.62
C LEU A 158 14.45 -5.74 23.69
N PHE A 159 14.39 -5.38 24.97
CA PHE A 159 14.35 -6.37 26.06
C PHE A 159 12.93 -6.70 26.52
N LYS A 160 11.94 -5.85 26.23
CA LYS A 160 10.58 -6.06 26.75
C LYS A 160 9.51 -5.97 25.68
N ASP A 161 9.43 -4.87 24.93
CA ASP A 161 8.28 -4.63 24.05
C ASP A 161 8.26 -5.59 22.84
N LEU A 162 9.39 -5.79 22.15
CA LEU A 162 9.46 -6.73 21.02
C LEU A 162 9.28 -8.21 21.45
N PRO A 163 9.90 -8.70 22.55
CA PRO A 163 9.60 -10.03 23.08
C PRO A 163 8.10 -10.23 23.38
N ILE A 164 7.46 -9.28 24.07
CA ILE A 164 6.01 -9.35 24.37
C ILE A 164 5.19 -9.36 23.09
N ALA A 165 5.53 -8.53 22.11
CA ALA A 165 4.84 -8.48 20.82
C ALA A 165 4.93 -9.81 20.04
N CYS A 166 6.03 -10.53 20.20
CA CYS A 166 6.22 -11.88 19.65
C CYS A 166 5.56 -13.00 20.49
N GLY A 167 5.01 -12.69 21.67
CA GLY A 167 4.37 -13.64 22.57
C GLY A 167 5.30 -14.26 23.62
N PHE A 168 6.42 -13.62 23.93
CA PHE A 168 7.40 -14.06 24.92
C PHE A 168 7.40 -13.14 26.15
N GLU A 169 7.92 -13.65 27.27
CA GLU A 169 8.24 -12.82 28.44
C GLU A 169 9.40 -11.86 28.13
N PRO A 170 9.54 -10.75 28.87
CA PRO A 170 10.71 -9.89 28.73
C PRO A 170 12.01 -10.65 28.96
N ILE A 171 13.04 -10.25 28.22
CA ILE A 171 14.38 -10.83 28.32
C ILE A 171 15.07 -10.27 29.56
N HIS A 172 15.47 -11.15 30.45
CA HIS A 172 16.17 -10.86 31.70
C HIS A 172 17.43 -11.71 31.80
N PRO A 173 18.38 -11.43 32.71
CA PRO A 173 19.61 -12.21 32.85
C PRO A 173 19.41 -13.72 33.06
N GLN A 174 18.25 -14.15 33.55
CA GLN A 174 17.88 -15.55 33.79
C GLN A 174 17.20 -16.21 32.58
N THR A 175 16.99 -15.49 31.47
CA THR A 175 16.37 -16.05 30.26
C THR A 175 17.24 -17.15 29.69
N THR A 176 16.64 -18.32 29.43
CA THR A 176 17.35 -19.47 28.87
C THR A 176 17.66 -19.28 27.39
N ASN A 177 18.74 -19.91 26.92
CA ASN A 177 19.13 -19.83 25.50
C ASN A 177 18.05 -20.43 24.58
N GLU A 178 17.30 -21.44 25.04
CA GLU A 178 16.17 -22.00 24.29
C GLU A 178 15.05 -20.98 24.05
N LYS A 179 14.67 -20.21 25.08
CA LYS A 179 13.68 -19.13 24.94
C LYS A 179 14.19 -18.04 23.98
N LEU A 180 15.48 -17.73 24.05
CA LEU A 180 16.13 -16.74 23.16
C LEU A 180 16.11 -17.19 21.70
N GLU A 181 16.38 -18.47 21.42
CA GLU A 181 16.30 -19.04 20.07
C GLU A 181 14.87 -19.07 19.53
N ALA A 182 13.90 -19.46 20.36
CA ALA A 182 12.49 -19.44 19.98
C ALA A 182 12.02 -18.02 19.63
N PHE A 183 12.39 -17.03 20.45
CA PHE A 183 12.14 -15.62 20.17
C PHE A 183 12.79 -15.17 18.85
N SER A 184 14.06 -15.51 18.63
CA SER A 184 14.79 -15.20 17.40
C SER A 184 14.08 -15.74 16.15
N ASN A 185 13.60 -16.98 16.19
CA ASN A 185 12.90 -17.59 15.05
C ASN A 185 11.57 -16.90 14.77
N GLU A 186 10.82 -16.55 15.81
CA GLU A 186 9.58 -15.79 15.66
C GLU A 186 9.86 -14.40 15.07
N LEU A 187 10.89 -13.72 15.55
CA LEU A 187 11.29 -12.40 15.07
C LEU A 187 11.69 -12.44 13.59
N LYS A 188 12.42 -13.47 13.15
CA LYS A 188 12.73 -13.71 11.73
C LYS A 188 11.47 -13.84 10.88
N SER A 189 10.48 -14.59 11.37
CA SER A 189 9.18 -14.76 10.69
C SER A 189 8.44 -13.42 10.54
N VAL A 190 8.36 -12.65 11.62
CA VAL A 190 7.75 -11.31 11.64
C VAL A 190 8.42 -10.38 10.62
N PHE A 191 9.75 -10.29 10.61
CA PHE A 191 10.45 -9.43 9.66
C PHE A 191 10.35 -9.93 8.22
N ALA A 192 10.28 -11.25 7.99
CA ALA A 192 10.02 -11.80 6.67
C ALA A 192 8.64 -11.39 6.16
N GLU A 193 7.61 -11.44 7.01
CA GLU A 193 6.27 -11.00 6.68
C GLU A 193 6.22 -9.49 6.32
N LEU A 194 6.91 -8.63 7.10
CA LEU A 194 7.03 -7.21 6.78
C LEU A 194 7.68 -6.96 5.41
N ARG A 195 8.74 -7.71 5.06
CA ARG A 195 9.43 -7.58 3.77
C ARG A 195 8.52 -7.91 2.58
N ILE A 196 7.66 -8.92 2.73
CA ILE A 196 6.81 -9.39 1.62
C ILE A 196 5.43 -8.72 1.57
N ALA A 197 5.00 -8.00 2.61
CA ALA A 197 3.66 -7.41 2.71
C ALA A 197 3.31 -6.52 1.50
N TYR A 198 4.22 -5.65 1.07
CA TYR A 198 4.00 -4.81 -0.10
C TYR A 198 3.98 -5.60 -1.42
N HIS A 199 4.85 -6.61 -1.55
CA HIS A 199 4.84 -7.49 -2.71
C HIS A 199 3.54 -8.31 -2.80
N LYS A 200 2.99 -8.74 -1.66
CA LYS A 200 1.68 -9.39 -1.59
C LYS A 200 0.57 -8.45 -2.08
N LEU A 201 0.56 -7.18 -1.65
CA LEU A 201 -0.39 -6.18 -2.16
C LEU A 201 -0.33 -6.05 -3.68
N LEU A 202 0.87 -5.92 -4.25
CA LEU A 202 1.04 -5.83 -5.70
C LEU A 202 0.56 -7.11 -6.40
N SER A 203 0.78 -8.28 -5.80
CA SER A 203 0.27 -9.56 -6.33
C SER A 203 -1.25 -9.65 -6.28
N GLU A 204 -1.88 -9.19 -5.19
CA GLU A 204 -3.34 -9.07 -5.09
C GLU A 204 -3.88 -8.18 -6.21
N PHE A 205 -3.25 -7.02 -6.45
CA PHE A 205 -3.68 -6.11 -7.51
C PHE A 205 -3.50 -6.70 -8.92
N ARG A 206 -2.45 -7.50 -9.16
CA ARG A 206 -2.30 -8.27 -10.41
C ARG A 206 -3.45 -9.27 -10.60
N ALA A 207 -3.86 -9.97 -9.55
CA ALA A 207 -4.99 -10.89 -9.60
C ALA A 207 -6.30 -10.15 -9.88
N MET A 208 -6.53 -9.01 -9.22
CA MET A 208 -7.69 -8.15 -9.50
C MET A 208 -7.73 -7.71 -10.97
N LEU A 209 -6.60 -7.34 -11.57
CA LEU A 209 -6.53 -6.99 -13.00
C LEU A 209 -6.95 -8.17 -13.88
N LYS A 210 -6.39 -9.36 -13.67
CA LYS A 210 -6.77 -10.56 -14.45
C LYS A 210 -8.26 -10.85 -14.33
N ASN A 211 -8.80 -10.81 -13.10
CA ASN A 211 -10.21 -11.08 -12.84
C ASN A 211 -11.13 -10.03 -13.48
N ALA A 212 -10.80 -8.75 -13.35
CA ALA A 212 -11.62 -7.66 -13.90
C ALA A 212 -11.73 -7.71 -15.43
N PHE A 213 -10.71 -8.24 -16.11
CA PHE A 213 -10.66 -8.41 -17.56
C PHE A 213 -11.00 -9.83 -18.04
N HIS A 214 -11.37 -10.75 -17.14
CA HIS A 214 -11.70 -12.15 -17.42
C HIS A 214 -10.57 -12.91 -18.14
N GLU A 215 -9.32 -12.65 -17.74
CA GLU A 215 -8.13 -13.32 -18.25
C GLU A 215 -7.74 -14.51 -17.36
N ASP A 216 -7.10 -15.53 -17.93
CA ASP A 216 -6.67 -16.72 -17.18
C ASP A 216 -5.60 -16.35 -16.13
N GLU A 217 -5.79 -16.82 -14.89
CA GLU A 217 -4.87 -16.60 -13.78
C GLU A 217 -3.44 -17.06 -14.08
N LYS A 218 -3.26 -18.06 -14.94
CA LYS A 218 -1.95 -18.68 -15.23
C LYS A 218 -1.09 -17.90 -16.22
N ILE A 219 -1.64 -16.93 -16.95
CA ILE A 219 -0.84 -16.21 -17.96
C ILE A 219 0.24 -15.34 -17.28
N PRO A 220 1.43 -15.21 -17.90
CA PRO A 220 2.43 -14.24 -17.47
C PRO A 220 1.87 -12.82 -17.44
N PHE A 221 2.34 -12.01 -16.50
CA PHE A 221 1.84 -10.63 -16.35
C PHE A 221 2.23 -9.73 -17.53
N SER A 222 3.38 -9.97 -18.16
CA SER A 222 3.78 -9.32 -19.40
C SER A 222 2.82 -9.63 -20.55
N GLU A 223 2.35 -10.89 -20.66
CA GLU A 223 1.37 -11.28 -21.66
C GLU A 223 0.02 -10.60 -21.43
N LEU A 224 -0.42 -10.49 -20.18
CA LEU A 224 -1.62 -9.70 -19.82
C LEU A 224 -1.50 -8.27 -20.33
N ARG A 225 -0.37 -7.59 -20.07
CA ARG A 225 -0.13 -6.21 -20.53
C ARG A 225 -0.25 -6.09 -22.05
N GLU A 226 0.37 -6.99 -22.80
CA GLU A 226 0.33 -7.00 -24.26
C GLU A 226 -1.08 -7.22 -24.80
N ARG A 227 -1.84 -8.18 -24.22
CA ARG A 227 -3.23 -8.44 -24.58
C ARG A 227 -4.12 -7.22 -24.34
N LEU A 228 -4.02 -6.61 -23.15
CA LEU A 228 -4.84 -5.44 -22.82
C LEU A 228 -4.47 -4.25 -23.70
N ARG A 229 -3.18 -4.03 -24.00
CA ARG A 229 -2.75 -2.98 -24.94
C ARG A 229 -3.31 -3.20 -26.33
N GLY A 230 -3.20 -4.41 -26.89
CA GLY A 230 -3.70 -4.71 -28.23
C GLY A 230 -5.22 -4.59 -28.33
N ARG A 231 -5.93 -5.10 -27.33
CA ARG A 231 -7.39 -5.12 -27.28
C ARG A 231 -8.00 -3.73 -27.11
N TYR A 232 -7.50 -2.96 -26.14
CA TYR A 232 -8.11 -1.71 -25.71
C TYR A 232 -7.40 -0.46 -26.23
N GLY A 233 -6.14 -0.54 -26.70
CA GLY A 233 -5.38 0.59 -27.21
C GLY A 233 -6.08 1.41 -28.29
N PRO A 234 -6.68 0.78 -29.33
CA PRO A 234 -7.42 1.49 -30.37
C PRO A 234 -8.67 2.24 -29.87
N LEU A 235 -9.16 1.97 -28.65
CA LEU A 235 -10.40 2.56 -28.15
C LEU A 235 -10.26 4.02 -27.69
N GLN A 236 -9.05 4.56 -27.61
CA GLN A 236 -8.83 5.94 -27.16
C GLN A 236 -9.53 7.00 -28.02
N THR A 237 -9.80 6.69 -29.29
CA THR A 237 -10.53 7.56 -30.24
C THR A 237 -12.04 7.54 -30.05
N TYR A 238 -12.57 6.54 -29.35
CA TYR A 238 -14.01 6.31 -29.18
C TYR A 238 -14.58 6.94 -27.90
N THR A 239 -13.76 7.63 -27.11
CA THR A 239 -14.20 8.32 -25.88
C THR A 239 -13.64 9.73 -25.77
N ILE A 240 -14.48 10.65 -25.27
CA ILE A 240 -14.12 12.04 -24.98
C ILE A 240 -13.80 12.27 -23.49
N ASP A 241 -13.97 11.25 -22.64
CA ASP A 241 -13.73 11.32 -21.18
C ASP A 241 -12.23 11.39 -20.89
N THR A 242 -11.65 12.58 -21.05
CA THR A 242 -10.20 12.84 -20.95
C THR A 242 -9.62 12.57 -19.58
N GLN A 243 -10.42 12.69 -18.51
CA GLN A 243 -9.96 12.51 -17.13
C GLN A 243 -10.30 11.13 -16.54
N GLY A 244 -11.28 10.42 -17.11
CA GLY A 244 -11.68 9.07 -16.71
C GLY A 244 -11.19 8.02 -17.71
N LEU A 245 -12.10 7.53 -18.55
CA LEU A 245 -11.88 6.35 -19.39
C LEU A 245 -10.72 6.52 -20.39
N LYS A 246 -10.57 7.70 -21.00
CA LYS A 246 -9.49 7.95 -21.96
C LYS A 246 -8.12 7.96 -21.27
N ALA A 247 -8.02 8.56 -20.09
CA ALA A 247 -6.78 8.55 -19.31
C ALA A 247 -6.42 7.13 -18.84
N PHE A 248 -7.42 6.34 -18.43
CA PHE A 248 -7.21 4.94 -18.07
C PHE A 248 -6.71 4.13 -19.27
N LEU A 249 -7.35 4.28 -20.43
CA LEU A 249 -6.90 3.68 -21.70
C LEU A 249 -5.48 4.10 -22.08
N GLY A 250 -5.12 5.37 -21.84
CA GLY A 250 -3.76 5.88 -22.04
C GLY A 250 -2.72 5.09 -21.26
N ARG A 251 -3.00 4.82 -19.98
CA ARG A 251 -2.12 4.03 -19.10
C ARG A 251 -2.15 2.54 -19.42
N LEU A 252 -3.33 2.02 -19.74
CA LEU A 252 -3.52 0.61 -20.10
C LEU A 252 -2.73 0.26 -21.36
N ALA A 253 -2.70 1.18 -22.33
CA ALA A 253 -2.02 1.01 -23.60
C ALA A 253 -0.58 1.57 -23.63
N ASP A 254 -0.04 2.02 -22.49
CA ASP A 254 1.28 2.63 -22.41
C ASP A 254 2.39 1.64 -22.82
N PRO A 255 3.16 1.92 -23.89
CA PRO A 255 4.22 1.03 -24.36
C PRO A 255 5.52 1.20 -23.57
N TYR A 256 5.67 2.23 -22.74
CA TYR A 256 6.92 2.55 -22.08
C TYR A 256 7.04 1.91 -20.67
N GLY A 257 8.28 1.73 -20.21
CA GLY A 257 8.57 1.20 -18.89
C GLY A 257 8.36 -0.32 -18.74
N ASP A 258 8.79 -0.85 -17.61
CA ASP A 258 8.62 -2.27 -17.26
C ASP A 258 7.22 -2.56 -16.67
N ASP A 259 6.95 -3.83 -16.42
CA ASP A 259 5.68 -4.29 -15.86
C ASP A 259 5.40 -3.73 -14.45
N ALA A 260 6.45 -3.48 -13.66
CA ALA A 260 6.31 -2.91 -12.33
C ALA A 260 5.88 -1.44 -12.41
N HIS A 261 6.46 -0.67 -13.32
CA HIS A 261 6.08 0.70 -13.62
C HIS A 261 4.64 0.77 -14.14
N TRP A 262 4.28 -0.10 -15.09
CA TRP A 262 2.92 -0.17 -15.64
C TRP A 262 1.88 -0.51 -14.56
N LEU A 263 2.13 -1.53 -13.73
CA LEU A 263 1.27 -1.88 -12.60
C LEU A 263 1.08 -0.70 -11.64
N ASN A 264 2.18 -0.04 -11.25
CA ASN A 264 2.12 1.14 -10.38
C ASN A 264 1.35 2.30 -11.01
N SER A 265 1.49 2.52 -12.32
CA SER A 265 0.77 3.56 -13.06
C SER A 265 -0.74 3.32 -13.04
N LEU A 266 -1.18 2.08 -13.29
CA LEU A 266 -2.59 1.71 -13.23
C LEU A 266 -3.14 1.85 -11.81
N ALA A 267 -2.42 1.30 -10.83
CA ALA A 267 -2.82 1.33 -9.43
C ALA A 267 -2.95 2.78 -8.93
N THR A 268 -1.96 3.63 -9.23
CA THR A 268 -1.95 5.04 -8.86
C THR A 268 -3.13 5.79 -9.48
N PHE A 269 -3.49 5.48 -10.72
CA PHE A 269 -4.61 6.12 -11.39
C PHE A 269 -5.94 5.76 -10.72
N ILE A 270 -6.18 4.47 -10.47
CA ILE A 270 -7.44 3.98 -9.91
C ILE A 270 -7.64 4.49 -8.47
N ALA A 271 -6.59 4.38 -7.65
CA ALA A 271 -6.61 4.82 -6.25
C ALA A 271 -6.40 6.33 -6.06
N ARG A 272 -5.94 7.04 -7.10
CA ARG A 272 -5.47 8.43 -7.04
C ARG A 272 -4.29 8.67 -6.09
N LYS A 273 -3.56 7.62 -5.74
CA LYS A 273 -2.33 7.65 -4.93
C LYS A 273 -1.52 6.37 -5.15
N PRO A 274 -0.18 6.42 -5.01
CA PRO A 274 0.67 5.27 -5.26
C PRO A 274 0.39 4.11 -4.29
N PRO A 275 0.56 2.84 -4.73
CA PRO A 275 0.35 1.64 -3.90
C PRO A 275 1.08 1.65 -2.57
N GLU A 276 2.28 2.24 -2.55
CA GLU A 276 3.08 2.39 -1.32
C GLU A 276 2.36 3.17 -0.23
N LYS A 277 1.35 3.99 -0.57
CA LYS A 277 0.56 4.85 0.34
C LYS A 277 -0.88 4.38 0.51
N TRP A 278 -1.19 3.17 0.08
CA TRP A 278 -2.52 2.60 0.27
C TRP A 278 -2.78 2.25 1.74
N LEU A 279 -4.04 2.26 2.10
CA LEU A 279 -4.64 1.68 3.29
C LEU A 279 -5.51 0.50 2.84
N ASP A 280 -5.96 -0.31 3.79
CA ASP A 280 -6.78 -1.49 3.47
C ASP A 280 -8.11 -1.10 2.83
N GLU A 281 -8.67 0.05 3.18
CA GLU A 281 -9.91 0.58 2.59
C GLU A 281 -9.73 0.97 1.11
N ASP A 282 -8.53 1.42 0.72
CA ASP A 282 -8.25 1.78 -0.67
C ASP A 282 -8.28 0.55 -1.58
N ILE A 283 -7.94 -0.63 -1.05
CA ILE A 283 -8.00 -1.88 -1.82
C ILE A 283 -9.44 -2.15 -2.28
N ASN A 284 -10.42 -1.95 -1.40
CA ASN A 284 -11.83 -2.12 -1.73
C ASN A 284 -12.30 -1.09 -2.78
N ILE A 285 -11.83 0.16 -2.65
CA ILE A 285 -12.13 1.22 -3.63
C ILE A 285 -11.52 0.88 -4.99
N VAL A 286 -10.29 0.36 -5.01
CA VAL A 286 -9.59 -0.05 -6.22
C VAL A 286 -10.30 -1.20 -6.91
N GLU A 287 -10.71 -2.22 -6.16
CA GLU A 287 -11.46 -3.35 -6.70
C GLU A 287 -12.75 -2.89 -7.37
N TYR A 288 -13.56 -2.09 -6.67
CA TYR A 288 -14.80 -1.54 -7.22
C TYR A 288 -14.57 -0.73 -8.49
N ARG A 289 -13.64 0.24 -8.45
CA ARG A 289 -13.35 1.11 -9.60
C ARG A 289 -12.78 0.33 -10.78
N LEU A 290 -11.95 -0.68 -10.52
CA LEU A 290 -11.38 -1.50 -11.58
C LEU A 290 -12.47 -2.28 -12.32
N VAL A 291 -13.45 -2.84 -11.60
CA VAL A 291 -14.62 -3.50 -12.20
C VAL A 291 -15.45 -2.50 -13.00
N GLU A 292 -15.65 -1.28 -12.50
CA GLU A 292 -16.36 -0.22 -13.22
C GLU A 292 -15.64 0.14 -14.54
N PHE A 293 -14.34 0.39 -14.48
CA PHE A 293 -13.53 0.67 -15.67
C PHE A 293 -13.53 -0.50 -16.65
N SER A 294 -13.39 -1.74 -16.19
CA SER A 294 -13.41 -2.90 -17.07
C SER A 294 -14.76 -3.08 -17.78
N LYS A 295 -15.88 -2.81 -17.09
CA LYS A 295 -17.22 -2.80 -17.70
C LYS A 295 -17.34 -1.72 -18.77
N ARG A 296 -16.94 -0.48 -18.45
CA ARG A 296 -16.97 0.63 -19.41
C ARG A 296 -16.08 0.39 -20.63
N LEU A 297 -14.94 -0.28 -20.45
CA LEU A 297 -14.06 -0.67 -21.55
C LEU A 297 -14.68 -1.74 -22.45
N ARG A 298 -15.33 -2.76 -21.88
CA ARG A 298 -16.07 -3.76 -22.66
C ARG A 298 -17.24 -3.14 -23.43
N ASP A 299 -17.97 -2.21 -22.81
CA ASP A 299 -19.04 -1.48 -23.48
C ASP A 299 -18.50 -0.67 -24.67
N LEU A 300 -17.36 0.01 -24.47
CA LEU A 300 -16.69 0.76 -25.53
C LEU A 300 -16.16 -0.14 -26.66
N GLU A 301 -15.64 -1.31 -26.33
CA GLU A 301 -15.23 -2.32 -27.30
C GLU A 301 -16.43 -2.81 -28.13
N ARG A 302 -17.57 -3.12 -27.50
CA ARG A 302 -18.78 -3.54 -28.20
C ARG A 302 -19.33 -2.45 -29.13
N LEU A 303 -19.25 -1.18 -28.71
CA LEU A 303 -19.57 -0.03 -29.55
C LEU A 303 -18.66 0.05 -30.78
N ARG A 304 -17.34 -0.11 -30.61
CA ARG A 304 -16.37 -0.14 -31.72
C ARG A 304 -16.72 -1.23 -32.73
N ILE A 305 -16.93 -2.47 -32.26
CA ILE A 305 -17.21 -3.62 -33.13
C ILE A 305 -18.46 -3.35 -33.99
N HIS A 306 -19.55 -2.89 -33.37
CA HIS A 306 -20.77 -2.56 -34.11
C HIS A 306 -20.56 -1.41 -35.10
N TYR A 307 -19.76 -0.40 -34.74
CA TYR A 307 -19.42 0.68 -35.66
C TYR A 307 -18.65 0.16 -36.88
N GLU A 308 -17.61 -0.64 -36.66
CA GLU A 308 -16.77 -1.21 -37.72
C GLU A 308 -17.58 -2.12 -38.66
N GLU A 309 -18.40 -3.02 -38.11
CA GLU A 309 -19.27 -3.91 -38.90
C GLU A 309 -20.27 -3.15 -39.77
N ASN A 310 -20.96 -2.15 -39.19
CA ASN A 310 -21.95 -1.37 -39.92
C ASN A 310 -21.31 -0.39 -40.92
N ALA A 311 -20.15 0.18 -40.60
CA ALA A 311 -19.38 1.03 -41.52
C ALA A 311 -18.93 0.27 -42.76
N LEU A 312 -18.48 -0.98 -42.59
CA LEU A 312 -18.13 -1.87 -43.70
C LEU A 312 -19.36 -2.24 -44.55
N ALA A 313 -20.50 -2.55 -43.92
CA ALA A 313 -21.70 -2.99 -44.62
C ALA A 313 -22.40 -1.86 -45.42
N SER A 314 -22.36 -0.62 -44.92
CA SER A 314 -23.13 0.50 -45.49
C SER A 314 -22.33 1.40 -46.45
N GLN A 315 -21.02 1.18 -46.62
CA GLN A 315 -20.10 2.04 -47.38
C GLN A 315 -20.15 3.53 -47.02
N ASN A 316 -20.73 3.88 -45.86
CA ASN A 316 -21.01 5.25 -45.48
C ASN A 316 -20.40 5.54 -44.10
N PRO A 317 -19.42 6.46 -44.00
CA PRO A 317 -18.69 6.70 -42.75
C PRO A 317 -19.50 7.50 -41.70
N LYS A 318 -20.74 7.90 -41.99
CA LYS A 318 -21.61 8.66 -41.06
C LYS A 318 -22.64 7.75 -40.39
N ILE A 319 -22.17 6.81 -39.58
CA ILE A 319 -23.01 5.97 -38.73
C ILE A 319 -22.82 6.38 -37.28
N GLU A 320 -23.92 6.55 -36.57
CA GLU A 320 -23.93 6.77 -35.13
C GLU A 320 -24.26 5.44 -34.44
N VAL A 321 -23.46 5.03 -33.45
CA VAL A 321 -23.71 3.80 -32.69
C VAL A 321 -24.06 4.18 -31.26
N VAL A 322 -25.19 3.66 -30.79
CA VAL A 322 -25.77 3.97 -29.48
C VAL A 322 -25.95 2.68 -28.68
N MET A 323 -25.55 2.70 -27.42
CA MET A 323 -25.86 1.64 -26.46
C MET A 323 -27.02 2.07 -25.57
N LEU A 324 -28.05 1.24 -25.49
CA LEU A 324 -29.17 1.39 -24.56
C LEU A 324 -29.05 0.32 -23.48
N ARG A 325 -29.29 0.69 -22.21
CA ARG A 325 -29.23 -0.25 -21.07
C ARG A 325 -30.26 0.09 -20.00
N THR A 326 -30.93 -0.93 -19.47
CA THR A 326 -31.68 -0.86 -18.21
C THR A 326 -31.05 -1.81 -17.18
N VAL A 327 -31.04 -1.37 -15.92
CA VAL A 327 -30.49 -2.10 -14.77
C VAL A 327 -31.59 -2.16 -13.72
N ARG A 328 -31.90 -3.36 -13.23
CA ARG A 328 -32.98 -3.59 -12.24
C ARG A 328 -32.39 -3.99 -10.89
N GLN A 329 -33.01 -3.53 -9.80
CA GLN A 329 -32.65 -4.00 -8.47
C GLN A 329 -33.06 -5.48 -8.32
N GLY A 330 -32.08 -6.38 -8.23
CA GLY A 330 -32.33 -7.82 -8.06
C GLY A 330 -32.90 -8.53 -9.29
N GLY A 331 -32.91 -7.89 -10.46
CA GLY A 331 -33.38 -8.44 -11.73
C GLY A 331 -32.27 -8.56 -12.77
N ASN A 332 -32.62 -9.00 -13.97
CA ASN A 332 -31.69 -9.07 -15.09
C ASN A 332 -31.43 -7.66 -15.67
N ASP A 333 -30.18 -7.43 -16.07
CA ASP A 333 -29.81 -6.27 -16.88
C ASP A 333 -30.17 -6.53 -18.35
N TYR A 334 -30.68 -5.50 -19.03
CA TYR A 334 -30.99 -5.54 -20.46
C TYR A 334 -30.15 -4.50 -21.18
N ASP A 335 -29.45 -4.89 -22.24
CA ASP A 335 -28.73 -3.94 -23.08
C ASP A 335 -28.76 -4.30 -24.58
N ALA A 336 -28.66 -3.26 -25.41
CA ALA A 336 -28.68 -3.35 -26.86
C ALA A 336 -27.72 -2.32 -27.46
N ILE A 337 -27.12 -2.64 -28.60
CA ILE A 337 -26.34 -1.70 -29.40
C ILE A 337 -27.02 -1.53 -30.75
N ILE A 338 -27.24 -0.28 -31.15
CA ILE A 338 -27.97 0.06 -32.37
C ILE A 338 -27.12 1.01 -33.20
N ALA A 339 -26.97 0.70 -34.49
CA ALA A 339 -26.39 1.60 -35.47
C ALA A 339 -27.49 2.40 -36.17
N LEU A 340 -27.41 3.73 -36.07
CA LEU A 340 -28.31 4.71 -36.67
C LEU A 340 -27.61 5.39 -37.85
N ASP A 341 -28.10 5.12 -39.05
CA ASP A 341 -27.75 5.84 -40.27
C ASP A 341 -28.88 6.83 -40.65
N GLU A 342 -28.62 7.69 -41.63
CA GLU A 342 -29.61 8.67 -42.12
C GLU A 342 -30.90 8.02 -42.65
N SER A 343 -30.83 6.81 -43.19
CA SER A 343 -32.01 6.10 -43.70
C SER A 343 -32.91 5.64 -42.54
N LYS A 344 -32.32 5.01 -41.51
CA LYS A 344 -33.02 4.60 -40.30
C LYS A 344 -33.60 5.80 -39.56
N LYS A 345 -32.83 6.90 -39.42
CA LYS A 345 -33.31 8.15 -38.81
C LYS A 345 -34.54 8.69 -39.54
N LYS A 346 -34.52 8.74 -40.88
CA LYS A 346 -35.70 9.15 -41.67
C LYS A 346 -36.88 8.19 -41.52
N ALA A 347 -36.62 6.88 -41.53
CA ALA A 347 -37.67 5.86 -41.42
C ALA A 347 -38.39 5.86 -40.07
N ILE A 348 -37.73 6.31 -38.99
CA ILE A 348 -38.34 6.38 -37.66
C ILE A 348 -39.00 7.73 -37.36
N ASN A 349 -38.69 8.82 -38.05
CA ASN A 349 -39.16 10.17 -37.72
C ASN A 349 -40.69 10.27 -37.58
N ASP A 350 -41.46 9.75 -38.54
CA ASP A 350 -42.92 9.82 -38.52
C ASP A 350 -43.53 9.00 -37.36
N LYS A 351 -42.88 7.89 -36.98
CA LYS A 351 -43.30 7.04 -35.85
C LYS A 351 -42.88 7.64 -34.52
N LEU A 352 -41.72 8.29 -34.48
CA LEU A 352 -41.16 8.94 -33.30
C LEU A 352 -42.05 10.09 -32.84
N ALA A 353 -42.57 10.90 -33.76
CA ALA A 353 -43.53 11.97 -33.44
C ALA A 353 -44.79 11.41 -32.75
N LYS A 354 -45.37 10.32 -33.28
CA LYS A 354 -46.55 9.67 -32.68
C LYS A 354 -46.27 9.12 -31.28
N ILE A 355 -45.11 8.50 -31.07
CA ILE A 355 -44.71 7.98 -29.76
C ILE A 355 -44.50 9.14 -28.77
N GLN A 356 -43.91 10.26 -29.21
CA GLN A 356 -43.75 11.45 -28.39
C GLN A 356 -45.10 12.04 -27.95
N ASP A 357 -46.08 12.11 -28.86
CA ASP A 357 -47.43 12.59 -28.51
C ASP A 357 -48.07 11.70 -27.44
N MET A 358 -48.00 10.37 -27.58
CA MET A 358 -48.51 9.42 -26.59
C MET A 358 -47.79 9.52 -25.23
N LEU A 359 -46.47 9.80 -25.22
CA LEU A 359 -45.72 10.00 -23.98
C LEU A 359 -46.10 11.33 -23.32
N ASN A 360 -46.39 12.38 -24.10
CA ASN A 360 -46.79 13.68 -23.58
C ASN A 360 -48.14 13.65 -22.87
N GLU A 361 -49.02 12.70 -23.21
CA GLU A 361 -50.29 12.44 -22.49
C GLU A 361 -50.08 11.95 -21.05
N LEU A 362 -48.90 11.42 -20.71
CA LEU A 362 -48.58 10.97 -19.36
C LEU A 362 -48.24 12.17 -18.46
N GLN A 363 -48.74 12.12 -17.22
CA GLN A 363 -48.70 13.25 -16.28
C GLN A 363 -47.32 13.57 -15.72
N THR A 364 -46.39 12.61 -15.69
CA THR A 364 -45.06 12.78 -15.09
C THR A 364 -43.96 12.21 -15.96
N ASP A 365 -42.77 12.79 -15.86
CA ASP A 365 -41.57 12.30 -16.55
C ASP A 365 -41.19 10.88 -16.09
N ASP A 366 -41.41 10.56 -14.82
CA ASP A 366 -41.20 9.20 -14.30
C ASP A 366 -42.08 8.15 -15.01
N LEU A 367 -43.36 8.47 -15.27
CA LEU A 367 -44.24 7.56 -16.02
C LEU A 367 -43.79 7.41 -17.47
N ARG A 368 -43.30 8.49 -18.10
CA ARG A 368 -42.74 8.44 -19.46
C ARG A 368 -41.51 7.53 -19.53
N LEU A 369 -40.56 7.71 -18.59
CA LEU A 369 -39.36 6.89 -18.50
C LEU A 369 -39.70 5.42 -18.17
N ALA A 370 -40.71 5.17 -17.33
CA ALA A 370 -41.17 3.82 -17.02
C ALA A 370 -41.73 3.08 -18.25
N VAL A 371 -42.52 3.76 -19.09
CA VAL A 371 -43.02 3.19 -20.35
C VAL A 371 -41.87 2.89 -21.31
N LEU A 372 -40.93 3.83 -21.49
CA LEU A 372 -39.76 3.62 -22.35
C LEU A 372 -38.88 2.45 -21.90
N ALA A 373 -38.62 2.35 -20.59
CA ALA A 373 -37.85 1.25 -20.02
C ALA A 373 -38.55 -0.10 -20.27
N LYS A 374 -39.86 -0.18 -20.05
CA LYS A 374 -40.63 -1.41 -20.27
C LYS A 374 -40.70 -1.81 -21.74
N LEU A 375 -40.95 -0.87 -22.65
CA LEU A 375 -40.97 -1.14 -24.08
C LEU A 375 -39.61 -1.65 -24.60
N PHE A 376 -38.53 -1.07 -24.10
CA PHE A 376 -37.18 -1.53 -24.44
C PHE A 376 -36.90 -2.95 -23.94
N GLU A 377 -37.27 -3.25 -22.69
CA GLU A 377 -37.12 -4.58 -22.10
C GLU A 377 -37.95 -5.64 -22.83
N ASP A 378 -39.23 -5.35 -23.09
CA ASP A 378 -40.14 -6.26 -23.80
C ASP A 378 -39.62 -6.57 -25.22
N GLN A 379 -39.12 -5.55 -25.94
CA GLN A 379 -38.55 -5.72 -27.28
C GLN A 379 -37.32 -6.65 -27.29
N LEU A 380 -36.46 -6.55 -26.26
CA LEU A 380 -35.28 -7.41 -26.14
C LEU A 380 -35.63 -8.85 -25.77
N VAL A 381 -36.64 -9.04 -24.93
CA VAL A 381 -37.16 -10.37 -24.60
C VAL A 381 -37.75 -11.04 -25.85
N GLU A 382 -38.53 -10.31 -26.66
CA GLU A 382 -39.06 -10.82 -27.91
C GLU A 382 -37.97 -11.19 -28.93
N GLN A 383 -36.90 -10.40 -29.03
CA GLN A 383 -35.78 -10.70 -29.91
C GLN A 383 -35.06 -11.98 -29.51
N LYS A 384 -34.72 -12.13 -28.21
CA LYS A 384 -34.11 -13.37 -27.69
C LYS A 384 -34.99 -14.60 -27.94
N ASN A 385 -36.29 -14.48 -27.69
CA ASN A 385 -37.24 -15.58 -27.92
C ASN A 385 -37.37 -15.97 -29.40
N LYS A 386 -37.10 -15.06 -30.34
CA LYS A 386 -37.08 -15.35 -31.78
C LYS A 386 -35.79 -16.04 -32.22
N GLU A 387 -34.67 -15.73 -31.58
CA GLU A 387 -33.37 -16.37 -31.83
C GLU A 387 -33.30 -17.80 -31.28
N ASP A 388 -33.99 -18.07 -30.16
CA ASP A 388 -34.02 -19.39 -29.49
C ASP A 388 -35.06 -20.38 -30.07
N GLN A 389 -35.83 -20.01 -31.11
CA GLN A 389 -36.72 -20.96 -31.79
C GLN A 389 -35.94 -21.86 -32.75
N PRO A 390 -35.97 -23.20 -32.61
CA PRO A 390 -35.31 -24.08 -33.56
C PRO A 390 -35.97 -23.94 -34.94
N LEU A 391 -35.15 -23.70 -35.97
CA LEU A 391 -35.53 -23.78 -37.38
C LEU A 391 -36.28 -25.11 -37.61
N SER A 392 -37.61 -25.03 -37.76
CA SER A 392 -38.43 -26.21 -38.06
C SER A 392 -37.96 -26.86 -39.36
N PRO A 393 -37.91 -28.20 -39.44
CA PRO A 393 -37.42 -28.89 -40.63
C PRO A 393 -38.36 -28.58 -41.80
N ALA A 394 -37.77 -28.13 -42.91
CA ALA A 394 -38.46 -27.95 -44.17
C ALA A 394 -39.23 -29.24 -44.52
N LYS A 395 -40.56 -29.14 -44.59
CA LYS A 395 -41.40 -30.21 -45.13
C LYS A 395 -40.95 -30.49 -46.55
N GLY A 396 -40.32 -31.64 -46.77
CA GLY A 396 -40.09 -32.19 -48.09
C GLY A 396 -41.43 -32.42 -48.78
N ASN A 397 -41.65 -31.76 -49.90
CA ASN A 397 -42.71 -32.13 -50.83
C ASN A 397 -42.31 -33.44 -51.54
N LYS A 398 -43.22 -34.40 -51.49
CA LYS A 398 -43.25 -35.58 -52.37
C LYS A 398 -43.62 -35.18 -53.79
#